data_AF-A0A2T0RZ84-F1
#
_entry.id   AF-A0A2T0RZ84-F1
#
_cell.length_a   1.000
_cell.length_b   1.000
_cell.length_c   1.000
_cell.angle_alpha   90.00
_cell.angle_beta   90.00
_cell.angle_gamma   90.00
#
_symmetry.space_group_name_H-M   'P 1'
#
loop_
_entity.id
_entity.type
_entity.pdbx_description
1 polymer ?
#
loop_
_entity_poly.entity_id
_entity_poly.type
_entity_poly.pdbx_seq_one_letter_code
_entity_poly.pdbx_strand_id
1 'polypeptide(L)'
;MAEAKWMMSWLAVAVVVAPVWSATAAEAEQLPPEMLEQMDACLLDGIEERDVLNTSVVCFNAAHQGCGADVLACEEALTTALAARGDTLVGRLPSELEGVPEFAKENYLEIRGEIEAGSVAYCADVPKDQAVSCGYRAQALRLAKLRALGASLDPRFLLP
;
A
#
# COMPACT_ATOMS: atom_id res chain seq x y z
N MET A 1 -38.16 -36.89 47.11
CA MET A 1 -36.83 -37.16 46.53
C MET A 1 -37.04 -37.36 45.03
N ALA A 2 -36.21 -36.69 44.23
CA ALA A 2 -36.36 -36.48 42.80
C ALA A 2 -36.19 -37.76 41.97
N GLU A 3 -36.78 -37.79 40.77
CA GLU A 3 -36.05 -38.14 39.55
C GLU A 3 -36.90 -37.80 38.31
N ALA A 4 -36.42 -36.79 37.56
CA ALA A 4 -36.96 -36.34 36.29
C ALA A 4 -36.34 -37.18 35.16
N LYS A 5 -37.17 -37.93 34.42
CA LYS A 5 -36.79 -38.57 33.16
C LYS A 5 -37.04 -37.60 32.00
N TRP A 6 -35.95 -37.09 31.43
CA TRP A 6 -35.93 -36.35 30.18
C TRP A 6 -36.11 -37.30 29.00
N MET A 7 -37.16 -37.10 28.20
CA MET A 7 -37.31 -37.70 26.87
C MET A 7 -37.19 -36.61 25.82
N MET A 8 -36.30 -36.86 24.85
CA MET A 8 -36.03 -36.04 23.67
C MET A 8 -37.26 -35.91 22.76
N SER A 9 -37.47 -34.74 22.16
CA SER A 9 -37.72 -34.66 20.71
C SER A 9 -37.63 -33.26 20.12
N TRP A 10 -36.62 -33.10 19.26
CA TRP A 10 -36.62 -32.44 17.94
C TRP A 10 -37.43 -31.16 17.77
N LEU A 11 -36.76 -30.01 17.98
CA LEU A 11 -37.16 -28.73 17.38
C LEU A 11 -36.20 -28.43 16.22
N ALA A 12 -36.81 -28.32 15.04
CA ALA A 12 -36.16 -28.01 13.78
C ALA A 12 -35.39 -26.68 13.86
N VAL A 13 -34.09 -26.73 13.58
CA VAL A 13 -33.29 -25.53 13.34
C VAL A 13 -33.65 -25.02 11.95
N ALA A 14 -34.53 -24.02 11.89
CA ALA A 14 -34.68 -23.20 10.71
C ALA A 14 -33.44 -22.30 10.60
N VAL A 15 -32.51 -22.67 9.72
CA VAL A 15 -31.40 -21.81 9.31
C VAL A 15 -31.99 -20.65 8.54
N VAL A 16 -32.14 -19.51 9.22
CA VAL A 16 -32.43 -18.23 8.59
C VAL A 16 -31.17 -17.83 7.82
N VAL A 17 -31.19 -18.08 6.52
CA VAL A 17 -30.20 -17.52 5.59
C VAL A 17 -30.42 -16.00 5.62
N ALA A 18 -29.57 -15.30 6.36
CA ALA A 18 -29.51 -13.85 6.31
C ALA A 18 -29.28 -13.43 4.84
N PRO A 19 -29.98 -12.41 4.34
CA PRO A 19 -29.59 -11.82 3.07
C PRO A 19 -28.17 -11.29 3.23
N VAL A 20 -27.24 -11.89 2.49
CA VAL A 20 -25.94 -11.29 2.19
C VAL A 20 -26.27 -9.96 1.54
N TRP A 21 -26.20 -8.89 2.33
CA TRP A 21 -26.06 -7.55 1.81
C TRP A 21 -24.82 -7.58 0.93
N SER A 22 -25.07 -7.57 -0.37
CA SER A 22 -24.10 -7.12 -1.36
C SER A 22 -23.69 -5.71 -0.94
N ALA A 23 -22.60 -5.62 -0.19
CA ALA A 23 -21.75 -4.45 -0.23
C ALA A 23 -21.36 -4.32 -1.70
N THR A 24 -22.09 -3.49 -2.43
CA THR A 24 -21.65 -3.00 -3.72
C THR A 24 -20.31 -2.35 -3.42
N ALA A 25 -19.23 -2.97 -3.90
CA ALA A 25 -17.97 -2.27 -4.07
C ALA A 25 -18.34 -1.00 -4.83
N ALA A 26 -18.32 0.14 -4.14
CA ALA A 26 -18.25 1.41 -4.83
C ALA A 26 -17.10 1.21 -5.82
N GLU A 27 -17.39 1.35 -7.11
CA GLU A 27 -16.36 1.32 -8.15
C GLU A 27 -15.34 2.37 -7.70
N ALA A 28 -14.21 1.92 -7.14
CA ALA A 28 -13.13 2.81 -6.79
C ALA A 28 -12.83 3.56 -8.08
N GLU A 29 -13.07 4.88 -8.08
CA GLU A 29 -12.87 5.73 -9.25
C GLU A 29 -11.48 5.39 -9.79
N GLN A 30 -11.43 4.75 -10.95
CA GLN A 30 -10.17 4.26 -11.49
C GLN A 30 -9.36 5.49 -11.89
N LEU A 31 -8.12 5.56 -11.43
CA LEU A 31 -7.23 6.64 -11.84
C LEU A 31 -7.21 6.72 -13.37
N PRO A 32 -7.23 7.93 -13.95
CA PRO A 32 -7.04 8.09 -15.38
C PRO A 32 -5.76 7.33 -15.81
N PRO A 33 -5.82 6.46 -16.84
CA PRO A 33 -4.65 5.68 -17.27
C PRO A 33 -3.43 6.56 -17.55
N GLU A 34 -3.66 7.72 -18.17
CA GLU A 34 -2.63 8.71 -18.48
C GLU A 34 -1.89 9.22 -17.24
N MET A 35 -2.56 9.32 -16.08
CA MET A 35 -1.93 9.77 -14.84
C MET A 35 -0.91 8.75 -14.32
N LEU A 36 -1.29 7.47 -14.33
CA LEU A 36 -0.39 6.39 -13.90
C LEU A 36 0.77 6.24 -14.88
N GLU A 37 0.51 6.33 -16.17
CA GLU A 37 1.55 6.29 -17.21
C GLU A 37 2.54 7.46 -17.07
N GLN A 38 2.06 8.68 -16.83
CA GLN A 38 2.92 9.84 -16.59
C GLN A 38 3.74 9.71 -15.31
N MET A 39 3.13 9.20 -14.23
CA MET A 39 3.84 8.91 -12.99
C MET A 39 4.94 7.87 -13.23
N ASP A 40 4.63 6.77 -13.92
CA ASP A 40 5.60 5.71 -14.22
C ASP A 40 6.73 6.22 -15.12
N ALA A 41 6.43 7.04 -16.13
CA ALA A 41 7.44 7.69 -16.95
C ALA A 41 8.37 8.60 -16.11
N CYS A 42 7.81 9.44 -15.24
CA CYS A 42 8.59 10.27 -14.32
C CYS A 42 9.50 9.44 -13.41
N LEU A 43 8.98 8.32 -12.89
CA LEU A 43 9.76 7.41 -12.05
C LEU A 43 10.88 6.73 -12.83
N LEU A 44 10.67 6.38 -14.10
CA LEU A 44 11.70 5.79 -14.95
C LEU A 44 12.81 6.79 -15.29
N ASP A 45 12.43 8.02 -15.66
CA ASP A 45 13.40 9.10 -15.94
C ASP A 45 14.26 9.42 -14.71
N GLY A 46 13.69 9.26 -13.51
CA GLY A 46 14.37 9.50 -12.24
C GLY A 46 15.28 8.38 -11.72
N ILE A 47 15.49 7.28 -12.45
CA ILE A 47 16.29 6.13 -11.98
C ILE A 47 17.77 6.48 -11.84
N GLU A 48 18.30 7.32 -12.73
CA GLU A 48 19.73 7.69 -12.76
C GLU A 48 20.03 8.93 -11.91
N GLU A 49 19.00 9.55 -11.32
CA GLU A 49 19.16 10.74 -10.51
C GLU A 49 19.92 10.45 -9.20
N ARG A 50 20.71 11.44 -8.76
CA ARG A 50 21.49 11.33 -7.52
C ARG A 50 20.60 11.19 -6.28
N ASP A 51 19.36 11.67 -6.34
CA ASP A 51 18.40 11.66 -5.24
C ASP A 51 17.07 11.02 -5.65
N VAL A 52 17.10 9.69 -5.82
CA VAL A 52 15.92 8.88 -6.20
C VAL A 52 14.76 9.04 -5.22
N LEU A 53 15.04 9.27 -3.93
CA LEU A 53 13.99 9.50 -2.93
C LEU A 53 13.21 10.77 -3.26
N ASN A 54 13.91 11.90 -3.40
CA ASN A 54 13.28 13.18 -3.67
C ASN A 54 12.61 13.18 -5.04
N THR A 55 13.25 12.62 -6.08
CA THR A 55 12.65 12.50 -7.43
C THR A 55 11.36 11.69 -7.40
N SER A 56 11.32 10.58 -6.64
CA SER A 56 10.10 9.78 -6.49
C SER A 56 8.97 10.59 -5.85
N VAL A 57 9.26 11.36 -4.79
CA VAL A 57 8.28 12.24 -4.14
C VAL A 57 7.76 13.32 -5.10
N VAL A 58 8.62 13.89 -5.94
CA VAL A 58 8.22 14.86 -6.98
C VAL A 58 7.24 14.22 -7.96
N CYS A 59 7.50 13.00 -8.43
CA CYS A 59 6.60 12.29 -9.33
C CYS A 59 5.22 12.02 -8.70
N PHE A 60 5.17 11.63 -7.42
CA PHE A 60 3.91 11.41 -6.71
C PHE A 60 3.13 12.71 -6.52
N ASN A 61 3.81 13.80 -6.17
CA ASN A 61 3.19 15.11 -6.03
C ASN A 61 2.62 15.61 -7.37
N ALA A 62 3.29 15.36 -8.49
CA ALA A 62 2.78 15.70 -9.81
C ALA A 62 1.50 14.92 -10.14
N ALA A 63 1.46 13.62 -9.84
CA ALA A 63 0.26 12.79 -10.01
C ALA A 63 -0.90 13.30 -9.12
N HIS A 64 -0.61 13.62 -7.85
CA HIS A 64 -1.59 14.16 -6.90
C HIS A 64 -2.16 15.51 -7.33
N GLN A 65 -1.34 16.40 -7.90
CA GLN A 65 -1.81 17.67 -8.48
C GLN A 65 -2.81 17.47 -9.63
N GLY A 66 -2.79 16.31 -10.29
CA GLY A 66 -3.74 15.93 -11.33
C GLY A 66 -5.11 15.46 -10.82
N CYS A 67 -5.31 15.29 -9.51
CA CYS A 67 -6.54 14.75 -8.93
C CYS A 67 -7.79 15.64 -9.08
N GLY A 68 -7.64 16.90 -9.46
CA GLY A 68 -8.77 17.79 -9.74
C GLY A 68 -9.67 18.04 -8.51
N ALA A 69 -10.99 17.94 -8.70
CA ALA A 69 -11.97 18.32 -7.67
C ALA A 69 -12.26 17.21 -6.63
N ASP A 70 -12.02 15.94 -6.96
CA ASP A 70 -12.25 14.80 -6.06
C ASP A 70 -10.93 14.22 -5.54
N VAL A 71 -10.29 14.99 -4.66
CA VAL A 71 -8.95 14.68 -4.14
C VAL A 71 -8.98 13.41 -3.29
N LEU A 72 -10.05 13.14 -2.53
CA LEU A 72 -10.09 11.99 -1.63
C LEU A 72 -10.23 10.67 -2.41
N ALA A 73 -11.12 10.59 -3.39
CA ALA A 73 -11.24 9.40 -4.22
C ALA A 73 -9.94 9.13 -5.00
N CYS A 74 -9.31 10.18 -5.52
CA CYS A 74 -8.02 10.09 -6.18
C CYS A 74 -6.90 9.60 -5.23
N GLU A 75 -6.85 10.11 -4.00
CA GLU A 75 -5.89 9.66 -2.98
C GLU A 75 -6.09 8.20 -2.61
N GLU A 76 -7.33 7.70 -2.50
CA GLU A 76 -7.60 6.27 -2.27
C GLU A 76 -7.07 5.39 -3.40
N ALA A 77 -7.33 5.80 -4.65
CA ALA A 77 -6.87 5.07 -5.82
C ALA A 77 -5.33 5.14 -5.98
N LEU A 78 -4.71 6.30 -5.73
CA LEU A 78 -3.26 6.47 -5.69
C LEU A 78 -2.64 5.62 -4.57
N THR A 79 -3.26 5.56 -3.38
CA THR A 79 -2.79 4.72 -2.27
C THR A 79 -2.67 3.27 -2.71
N THR A 80 -3.69 2.75 -3.39
CA THR A 80 -3.70 1.36 -3.89
C THR A 80 -2.65 1.15 -4.99
N ALA A 81 -2.55 2.08 -5.93
CA ALA A 81 -1.58 2.03 -7.04
C ALA A 81 -0.12 2.09 -6.55
N LEU A 82 0.17 2.90 -5.55
CA LEU A 82 1.49 3.03 -4.93
C LEU A 82 1.82 1.81 -4.09
N ALA A 83 0.85 1.26 -3.34
CA ALA A 83 1.03 0.04 -2.57
C ALA A 83 1.42 -1.14 -3.47
N ALA A 84 0.70 -1.36 -4.58
CA ALA A 84 1.00 -2.43 -5.53
C ALA A 84 2.40 -2.31 -6.15
N ARG A 85 2.83 -1.09 -6.49
CA ARG A 85 4.20 -0.83 -6.99
C ARG A 85 5.25 -1.10 -5.92
N GLY A 86 4.98 -0.69 -4.68
CA GLY A 86 5.82 -0.97 -3.52
C GLY A 86 5.99 -2.47 -3.29
N ASP A 87 4.91 -3.24 -3.34
CA ASP A 87 4.93 -4.69 -3.13
C ASP A 87 5.70 -5.41 -4.24
N THR A 88 5.53 -4.95 -5.48
CA THR A 88 6.30 -5.45 -6.63
C THR A 88 7.80 -5.16 -6.49
N LEU A 89 8.17 -3.99 -5.95
CA LEU A 89 9.57 -3.66 -5.68
C LEU A 89 10.14 -4.49 -4.52
N VAL A 90 9.38 -4.66 -3.43
CA VAL A 90 9.77 -5.55 -2.32
C VAL A 90 10.04 -6.96 -2.83
N GLY A 91 9.19 -7.50 -3.72
CA GLY A 91 9.39 -8.83 -4.30
C GLY A 91 10.65 -8.98 -5.17
N ARG A 92 11.24 -7.87 -5.65
CA ARG A 92 12.49 -7.84 -6.42
C ARG A 92 13.73 -7.65 -5.55
N LEU A 93 13.59 -7.02 -4.37
CA LEU A 93 14.71 -6.78 -3.46
C LEU A 93 15.15 -8.08 -2.78
N PRO A 94 16.45 -8.25 -2.47
CA PRO A 94 16.96 -9.44 -1.78
C PRO A 94 16.22 -9.66 -0.45
N SER A 95 15.68 -10.85 -0.17
CA SER A 95 14.96 -11.11 1.10
C SER A 95 15.89 -11.28 2.30
N GLU A 96 17.17 -11.55 2.07
CA GLU A 96 18.21 -11.70 3.07
C GLU A 96 19.31 -10.64 2.86
N LEU A 97 20.17 -10.45 3.85
CA LEU A 97 21.31 -9.53 3.73
C LEU A 97 22.45 -10.09 2.88
N GLU A 98 22.37 -11.36 2.47
CA GLU A 98 23.33 -11.94 1.52
C GLU A 98 23.23 -11.23 0.17
N GLY A 99 24.34 -10.63 -0.27
CA GLY A 99 24.37 -9.81 -1.50
C GLY A 99 24.05 -8.32 -1.30
N VAL A 100 23.64 -7.88 -0.10
CA VAL A 100 23.49 -6.46 0.23
C VAL A 100 24.86 -5.87 0.59
N PRO A 101 25.31 -4.77 -0.05
CA PRO A 101 26.56 -4.10 0.30
C PRO A 101 26.58 -3.66 1.78
N GLU A 102 27.72 -3.80 2.45
CA GLU A 102 27.83 -3.54 3.90
C GLU A 102 27.34 -2.14 4.29
N PHE A 103 27.67 -1.13 3.49
CA PHE A 103 27.26 0.26 3.73
C PHE A 103 25.74 0.48 3.65
N ALA A 104 25.00 -0.42 3.01
CA ALA A 104 23.57 -0.33 2.79
C ALA A 104 22.76 -1.21 3.77
N LYS A 105 23.38 -2.13 4.52
CA LYS A 105 22.67 -3.11 5.35
C LYS A 105 21.84 -2.49 6.47
N GLU A 106 22.35 -1.46 7.14
CA GLU A 106 21.62 -0.76 8.22
C GLU A 106 20.34 -0.10 7.67
N ASN A 107 20.49 0.72 6.62
CA ASN A 107 19.37 1.36 5.94
C ASN A 107 18.39 0.36 5.33
N TYR A 108 18.90 -0.77 4.81
CA TYR A 108 18.09 -1.87 4.29
C TYR A 108 17.18 -2.45 5.38
N LEU A 109 17.73 -2.75 6.57
CA LEU A 109 16.97 -3.28 7.70
C LEU A 109 15.95 -2.27 8.25
N GLU A 110 16.33 -0.99 8.34
CA GLU A 110 15.44 0.08 8.77
C GLU A 110 14.21 0.17 7.85
N ILE A 111 14.44 0.35 6.54
CA ILE A 111 13.36 0.49 5.55
C ILE A 111 12.50 -0.78 5.49
N ARG A 112 13.11 -1.96 5.52
CA ARG A 112 12.39 -3.25 5.61
C ARG A 112 11.50 -3.31 6.86
N GLY A 113 12.03 -2.95 8.02
CA GLY A 113 11.29 -2.95 9.28
C GLY A 113 10.10 -1.99 9.25
N GLU A 114 10.28 -0.78 8.69
CA GLU A 114 9.19 0.17 8.49
C GLU A 114 8.09 -0.36 7.55
N ILE A 115 8.47 -1.08 6.50
CA ILE A 115 7.54 -1.70 5.55
C ILE A 115 6.79 -2.86 6.20
N GLU A 116 7.47 -3.75 6.91
CA GLU A 116 6.90 -4.89 7.61
C GLU A 116 5.95 -4.44 8.73
N ALA A 117 6.25 -3.32 9.40
CA ALA A 117 5.36 -2.69 10.37
C ALA A 117 4.07 -2.11 9.74
N GLY A 118 4.07 -1.91 8.42
CA GLY A 118 2.93 -1.44 7.65
C GLY A 118 2.63 0.05 7.82
N SER A 119 2.22 0.71 6.73
CA SER A 119 1.81 2.12 6.74
C SER A 119 0.59 2.39 7.63
N VAL A 120 -0.18 1.35 7.96
CA VAL A 120 -1.44 1.44 8.74
C VAL A 120 -1.18 1.85 10.18
N ALA A 121 -0.06 1.42 10.79
CA ALA A 121 0.30 1.82 12.14
C ALA A 121 0.58 3.34 12.24
N TYR A 122 1.08 3.94 11.16
CA TYR A 122 1.44 5.36 11.11
C TYR A 122 0.23 6.31 11.12
N CYS A 123 -0.94 5.83 10.68
CA CYS A 123 -2.16 6.64 10.56
C CYS A 123 -3.23 6.28 11.59
N ALA A 124 -2.94 5.38 12.54
CA ALA A 124 -3.93 4.84 13.47
C ALA A 124 -4.57 5.91 14.38
N ASP A 125 -3.81 6.94 14.76
CA ASP A 125 -4.27 8.03 15.64
C ASP A 125 -4.76 9.27 14.87
N VAL A 126 -4.82 9.21 13.53
CA VAL A 126 -5.24 10.33 12.67
C VAL A 126 -6.77 10.40 12.61
N PRO A 127 -7.38 11.60 12.68
CA PRO A 127 -8.81 11.78 12.48
C PRO A 127 -9.31 11.12 11.19
N LYS A 128 -10.52 10.54 11.21
CA LYS A 128 -11.07 9.75 10.08
C LYS A 128 -11.14 10.53 8.76
N ASP A 129 -11.44 11.82 8.84
CA ASP A 129 -11.49 12.75 7.70
C ASP A 129 -10.12 13.04 7.08
N GLN A 130 -9.03 12.70 7.77
CA GLN A 130 -7.65 12.85 7.30
C GLN A 130 -6.95 11.51 7.06
N ALA A 131 -7.60 10.39 7.39
CA ALA A 131 -7.01 9.06 7.32
C ALA A 131 -6.63 8.66 5.88
N VAL A 132 -7.45 9.05 4.90
CA VAL A 132 -7.19 8.82 3.46
C VAL A 132 -5.91 9.53 3.03
N SER A 133 -5.81 10.83 3.27
CA SER A 133 -4.63 11.63 2.92
C SER A 133 -3.37 11.17 3.67
N CYS A 134 -3.50 10.71 4.92
CA CYS A 134 -2.41 10.08 5.65
C CYS A 134 -1.96 8.77 4.98
N GLY A 135 -2.91 7.90 4.62
CA GLY A 135 -2.64 6.64 3.93
C GLY A 135 -1.90 6.83 2.61
N TYR A 136 -2.34 7.80 1.81
CA TYR A 136 -1.67 8.20 0.57
C TYR A 136 -0.22 8.63 0.84
N ARG A 137 -0.01 9.59 1.74
CA ARG A 137 1.34 10.09 2.06
C ARG A 137 2.26 9.01 2.61
N ALA A 138 1.72 8.11 3.45
CA ALA A 138 2.48 7.01 4.00
C ALA A 138 2.91 6.01 2.91
N GLN A 139 2.03 5.68 1.97
CA GLN A 139 2.39 4.81 0.84
C GLN A 139 3.33 5.48 -0.16
N ALA A 140 3.16 6.78 -0.42
CA ALA A 140 4.09 7.56 -1.25
C ALA A 140 5.50 7.57 -0.64
N LEU A 141 5.62 7.83 0.67
CA LEU A 141 6.90 7.78 1.38
C LEU A 141 7.50 6.38 1.39
N ARG A 142 6.68 5.35 1.65
CA ARG A 142 7.10 3.95 1.60
C ARG A 142 7.72 3.60 0.25
N LEU A 143 7.04 3.92 -0.85
CA LEU A 143 7.55 3.63 -2.19
C LEU A 143 8.81 4.46 -2.51
N ALA A 144 8.87 5.73 -2.11
CA ALA A 144 10.07 6.56 -2.29
C ALA A 144 11.30 5.97 -1.57
N LYS A 145 11.13 5.54 -0.31
CA LYS A 145 12.17 4.87 0.48
C LYS A 145 12.62 3.56 -0.17
N LEU A 146 11.67 2.74 -0.60
CA LEU A 146 11.95 1.49 -1.32
C LEU A 146 12.75 1.72 -2.61
N ARG A 147 12.40 2.75 -3.38
CA ARG A 147 13.10 3.09 -4.61
C ARG A 147 14.51 3.60 -4.34
N ALA A 148 14.68 4.44 -3.32
CA ALA A 148 16.00 4.89 -2.89
C ALA A 148 16.89 3.72 -2.42
N LEU A 149 16.31 2.77 -1.67
CA LEU A 149 16.99 1.53 -1.30
C LEU A 149 17.39 0.73 -2.53
N GLY A 150 16.46 0.46 -3.44
CA GLY A 150 16.72 -0.25 -4.70
C GLY A 150 17.87 0.39 -5.49
N ALA A 151 17.83 1.71 -5.68
CA ALA A 151 18.90 2.45 -6.36
C ALA A 151 20.26 2.33 -5.66
N SER A 152 20.29 2.32 -4.32
CA SER A 152 21.53 2.18 -3.55
C SER A 152 22.17 0.79 -3.64
N LEU A 153 21.36 -0.24 -3.92
CA LEU A 153 21.82 -1.61 -4.13
C LEU A 153 22.24 -1.82 -5.59
N ASP A 154 21.31 -1.59 -6.51
CA ASP A 154 21.48 -1.70 -7.96
C ASP A 154 20.29 -1.00 -8.65
N PRO A 155 20.51 0.06 -9.47
CA PRO A 155 19.44 0.75 -10.19
C PRO A 155 18.53 -0.15 -11.04
N ARG A 156 19.02 -1.33 -11.46
CA ARG A 156 18.22 -2.31 -12.21
C ARG A 156 17.02 -2.83 -11.43
N PHE A 157 17.02 -2.76 -10.09
CA PHE A 157 15.84 -3.10 -9.29
C PHE A 157 14.65 -2.16 -9.55
N LEU A 158 14.89 -0.95 -10.06
CA LEU A 158 13.84 0.03 -10.32
C LEU A 158 13.15 -0.15 -11.69
N LEU A 159 13.74 -0.98 -12.55
CA LEU A 159 13.16 -1.30 -13.86
C LEU A 159 12.05 -2.34 -13.69
N PRO A 160 10.86 -2.13 -14.28
CA PRO A 160 9.74 -3.06 -14.22
C PRO A 160 10.05 -4.45 -14.80
#